data_AF-A0A1C6RV18-F1
#
_entry.id   AF-A0A1C6RV18-F1
#
_cell.length_a   1.000
_cell.length_b   1.000
_cell.length_c   1.000
_cell.angle_alpha   90.00
_cell.angle_beta   90.00
_cell.angle_gamma   90.00
#
_symmetry.space_group_name_H-M   'P 1'
#
loop_
_entity.id
_entity.type
_entity.pdbx_description
1 polymer ?
#
loop_
_entity_poly.entity_id
_entity_poly.type
_entity_poly.pdbx_seq_one_letter_code
_entity_poly.pdbx_strand_id
1 'polypeptide(L)' 'MEILLFLLFLVLLAVLSAAGITVDSRDSADWKPTDGGRRWTSRTCCGN' A
#
# COMPACT_ATOMS: atom_id res chain seq x y z
N MET A 1 -23.64 18.64 -17.42
CA MET A 1 -24.11 17.58 -16.51
C MET A 1 -22.98 16.64 -16.06
N GLU A 2 -22.02 16.32 -16.93
CA GLU A 2 -20.91 15.41 -16.63
C GLU A 2 -20.01 15.86 -15.47
N ILE A 3 -19.70 17.16 -15.38
CA ILE A 3 -18.89 17.72 -14.27
C ILE A 3 -19.54 17.46 -12.92
N LEU A 4 -20.88 17.57 -12.84
CA LEU A 4 -21.61 17.32 -11.59
C LEU A 4 -21.50 15.86 -11.15
N LEU A 5 -21.58 14.92 -12.10
CA LEU A 5 -21.39 13.50 -11.86
C LEU A 5 -19.96 13.19 -11.41
N PHE A 6 -18.97 13.85 -12.01
CA PHE A 6 -17.57 13.71 -11.65
C PHE A 6 -17.30 14.20 -10.22
N LEU A 7 -17.87 15.34 -9.84
CA LEU A 7 -17.77 15.86 -8.47
C LEU A 7 -18.45 14.92 -7.47
N LEU A 8 -19.63 14.38 -7.81
CA LEU A 8 -20.32 13.40 -6.97
C LEU A 8 -19.48 12.13 -6.76
N PHE A 9 -18.82 11.66 -7.82
CA PHE A 9 -17.90 10.53 -7.73
C PHE A 9 -16.73 10.80 -6.78
N LEU A 10 -16.10 11.98 -6.87
CA LEU A 10 -15.00 12.37 -5.98
C LEU A 10 -15.44 12.49 -4.52
N VAL A 11 -16.63 13.05 -4.27
CA VAL A 11 -17.21 13.13 -2.92
C VAL A 11 -17.44 11.73 -2.35
N LEU A 12 -18.01 10.83 -3.15
CA LEU A 12 -18.23 9.44 -2.74
C LEU A 12 -16.90 8.75 -2.39
N LEU A 13 -15.88 8.91 -3.24
CA LEU A 13 -14.56 8.35 -3.01
C LEU A 13 -13.93 8.87 -1.71
N ALA A 14 -14.04 10.18 -1.45
CA ALA A 14 -13.55 10.80 -0.21
C ALA A 14 -14.25 10.25 1.03
N VAL A 15 -15.57 10.06 0.97
CA VAL A 15 -16.35 9.45 2.07
C VAL A 15 -15.92 8.01 2.32
N LEU A 16 -15.76 7.18 1.27
CA LEU A 16 -15.32 5.79 1.41
C LEU A 16 -13.88 5.68 1.94
N SER A 17 -13.01 6.64 1.58
CA SER A 17 -11.64 6.75 2.11
C SER A 17 -11.62 7.14 3.59
N ALA A 18 -12.36 8.17 3.97
CA ALA A 18 -12.47 8.59 5.38
C ALA A 18 -13.13 7.53 6.26
N ALA A 19 -14.07 6.74 5.71
CA ALA A 19 -14.71 5.63 6.40
C ALA A 19 -13.80 4.39 6.54
N GLY A 20 -12.58 4.41 5.98
CA GLY A 20 -11.68 3.26 6.00
C GLY A 20 -12.18 2.07 5.17
N ILE A 21 -13.20 2.25 4.32
CA ILE A 21 -13.72 1.20 3.43
C ILE A 21 -12.69 0.86 2.35
N THR A 22 -11.83 1.82 2.03
CA THR A 22 -10.67 1.64 1.14
C THR A 22 -9.37 1.45 1.91
N VAL A 23 -9.42 1.11 3.22
CA VAL A 23 -8.20 0.83 3.97
C VAL A 23 -7.50 -0.34 3.29
N ASP A 24 -6.32 -0.07 2.75
CA ASP A 24 -5.52 -1.06 2.08
C ASP A 24 -5.01 -2.04 3.15
N SER A 25 -5.65 -3.21 3.26
CA SER A 25 -5.20 -4.29 4.16
C SER A 25 -3.99 -5.03 3.60
N ARG A 26 -3.62 -4.73 2.36
CA ARG A 26 -2.54 -5.37 1.64
C ARG A 26 -1.33 -4.47 1.76
N ASP A 27 -0.28 -4.96 2.40
CA ASP A 27 1.04 -4.34 2.35
C ASP A 27 1.57 -4.46 0.91
N SER A 28 1.05 -3.62 0.03
CA SER A 28 1.35 -3.62 -1.41
C SER A 28 2.66 -2.90 -1.71
N ALA A 29 3.38 -2.48 -0.67
CA ALA A 29 4.62 -1.73 -0.77
C ALA A 29 5.89 -2.60 -0.65
N ASP A 30 5.80 -3.89 -0.99
CA ASP A 30 6.97 -4.75 -1.27
C ASP A 30 7.67 -4.38 -2.59
N TRP A 31 7.54 -3.13 -3.08
CA TRP A 31 8.24 -2.64 -4.26
C TRP A 31 9.75 -2.52 -4.07
N LYS A 32 10.27 -2.90 -2.89
CA LYS A 32 11.70 -2.89 -2.57
C LYS A 32 12.46 -3.51 -3.75
N PRO A 33 13.23 -2.71 -4.51
CA PRO A 33 14.12 -3.26 -5.50
C PRO A 33 15.00 -4.24 -4.74
N THR A 34 15.04 -5.49 -5.17
CA THR A 34 15.99 -6.44 -4.60
C THR A 34 17.36 -6.02 -5.10
N ASP A 35 17.94 -4.98 -4.49
CA ASP A 35 19.30 -4.54 -4.78
C ASP A 35 20.25 -5.66 -4.35
N GLY A 36 20.60 -6.49 -5.33
CA GLY A 36 21.70 -7.42 -5.24
C GLY A 36 21.39 -8.85 -4.85
N GLY A 37 20.16 -9.35 -5.02
CA GLY A 37 19.86 -10.80 -5.00
C GLY A 37 20.39 -11.58 -3.78
N ARG A 38 20.75 -10.89 -2.70
CA ARG A 38 21.28 -11.50 -1.49
C ARG A 38 20.19 -11.49 -0.45
N ARG A 39 19.57 -12.66 -0.31
CA ARG A 39 18.97 -13.07 0.97
C ARG A 39 20.00 -12.70 2.05
N TRP A 40 19.62 -11.82 2.97
CA TRP A 40 20.33 -11.74 4.24
C TRP A 40 20.21 -13.12 4.86
N THR A 41 21.23 -13.95 4.66
CA THR A 41 21.49 -15.08 5.53
C THR A 41 21.73 -14.44 6.89
N SER A 42 20.69 -14.40 7.73
CA SER A 42 20.86 -14.34 9.16
C SER A 42 21.72 -15.56 9.49
N ARG A 43 23.04 -15.37 9.46
CA ARG A 43 23.90 -16.20 10.26
C ARG A 43 23.43 -15.95 11.68
N THR A 44 22.57 -16.83 12.18
CA THR A 44 22.76 -17.43 13.49
C THR A 44 24.14 -18.11 13.48
N CYS A 45 25.22 -17.33 13.28
CA CYS A 45 26.54 -17.77 13.69
C CYS A 45 26.51 -17.60 15.18
N CYS A 46 26.46 -18.74 15.87
CA CYS A 46 27.16 -18.97 17.11
C CYS A 46 28.11 -17.80 17.44
N GLY A 47 27.64 -16.91 18.29
CA GLY A 47 28.43 -15.86 18.92
C GLY A 47 28.57 -16.27 20.37
N ASN A 48 29.75 -16.82 20.65
CA ASN A 48 30.40 -17.14 21.93
C ASN A 48 29.66 -16.72 23.21
#